data_AF-A0A7X3VBE0-F1
#
_entry.id   AF-A0A7X3VBE0-F1
#
_cell.length_a   1.000
_cell.length_b   1.000
_cell.length_c   1.000
_cell.angle_alpha   90.00
_cell.angle_beta   90.00
_cell.angle_gamma   90.00
#
_symmetry.space_group_name_H-M   'P 1'
#
loop_
_entity.id
_entity.type
_entity.pdbx_description
1 polymer ?
#
loop_
_entity_poly.entity_id
_entity_poly.type
_entity_poly.pdbx_seq_one_letter_code
_entity_poly.pdbx_strand_id
1 'polypeptide(L)' 'MTEERWPDIRANPRTFYSCPRLEDLDELDATVAFVGMPFDQGTFGRPGARFGPDAVRDARSYSYVGYGGMQFDQEA' A
#
# COMPACT_ATOMS: atom_id res chain seq x y z
N MET A 1 18.22 -19.44 16.97
CA MET A 1 17.64 -18.38 17.82
C MET A 1 16.49 -17.80 17.04
N THR A 2 15.26 -18.10 17.45
CA THR A 2 14.05 -17.52 16.86
C THR A 2 14.01 -16.07 17.31
N GLU A 3 14.21 -15.12 16.40
CA GLU A 3 14.12 -13.69 16.71
C GLU A 3 12.77 -13.40 17.39
N GLU A 4 12.84 -12.82 18.58
CA GLU A 4 11.68 -12.42 19.36
C GLU A 4 10.96 -11.29 18.61
N ARG A 5 9.90 -11.63 17.87
CA ARG A 5 9.11 -10.66 17.11
C ARG A 5 8.11 -9.97 18.05
N TRP A 6 8.60 -8.97 18.76
CA TRP A 6 7.78 -7.96 19.44
C TRP A 6 6.76 -7.35 18.45
N PRO A 7 5.61 -6.82 18.92
CA PRO A 7 4.70 -6.10 18.04
C PRO A 7 5.48 -4.94 17.42
N ASP A 8 5.63 -4.95 16.11
CA ASP A 8 6.35 -3.87 15.45
C ASP A 8 5.44 -2.64 15.38
N ILE A 9 5.80 -1.68 16.24
CA ILE A 9 5.11 -0.42 16.53
C ILE A 9 5.41 0.68 15.50
N ARG A 10 6.15 0.37 14.43
CA ARG A 10 6.45 1.37 13.40
C ARG A 10 5.16 1.80 12.71
N ALA A 11 5.15 3.05 12.27
CA ALA A 11 4.06 3.54 11.43
C ALA A 11 3.97 2.67 10.18
N ASN A 12 2.80 2.08 9.97
CA ASN A 12 2.53 1.32 8.77
C ASN A 12 2.67 2.27 7.56
N PRO A 13 3.44 1.91 6.52
CA PRO A 13 3.58 2.73 5.32
C PRO A 13 2.22 3.14 4.76
N ARG A 14 2.14 4.39 4.27
CA ARG A 14 0.95 4.94 3.61
C ARG A 14 0.87 4.43 2.17
N THR A 15 0.79 3.12 2.00
CA THR A 15 0.61 2.40 0.73
C THR A 15 -0.74 1.71 0.73
N PHE A 16 -1.22 1.33 -0.46
CA PHE A 16 -2.48 0.60 -0.55
C PHE A 16 -2.28 -0.83 -0.01
N TYR A 17 -3.16 -1.29 0.87
CA TYR A 17 -3.02 -2.57 1.59
C TYR A 17 -1.71 -2.75 2.39
N SER A 18 -0.98 -1.68 2.72
CA SER A 18 0.34 -1.80 3.37
C SER A 18 1.37 -2.56 2.53
N CYS A 19 1.18 -2.63 1.20
CA CYS A 19 2.12 -3.30 0.31
C CYS A 19 3.50 -2.62 0.34
N PRO A 20 4.57 -3.34 -0.02
CA PRO A 20 5.88 -2.71 -0.21
C PRO A 20 5.78 -1.53 -1.19
N ARG A 21 6.49 -0.45 -0.86
CA ARG A 21 6.64 0.69 -1.76
C ARG A 21 7.85 0.44 -2.65
N LEU A 22 7.66 0.61 -3.95
CA LEU A 22 8.73 0.57 -4.95
C LEU A 22 8.81 1.93 -5.65
N GLU A 23 10.02 2.43 -5.87
CA GLU A 23 10.28 3.69 -6.57
C GLU A 23 10.78 3.46 -8.00
N ASP A 24 11.62 2.44 -8.18
CA ASP A 24 12.15 2.05 -9.48
C ASP A 24 11.24 1.05 -10.18
N LEU A 25 10.74 1.40 -11.36
CA LEU A 25 9.87 0.51 -12.13
C LEU A 25 10.65 -0.61 -12.82
N ASP A 26 11.95 -0.44 -13.04
CA ASP A 26 12.80 -1.47 -13.64
C ASP A 26 13.04 -2.65 -12.66
N GLU A 27 12.87 -2.40 -11.36
CA GLU A 27 12.94 -3.40 -10.29
C GLU A 27 11.57 -4.06 -9.98
N LEU A 28 10.52 -3.74 -10.73
CA LEU A 28 9.17 -4.21 -10.42
C LEU A 28 8.98 -5.69 -10.77
N ASP A 29 8.95 -6.54 -9.73
CA ASP A 29 8.57 -7.95 -9.82
C ASP A 29 7.29 -8.21 -9.01
N ALA A 30 6.13 -8.01 -9.64
CA ALA A 30 4.84 -8.24 -9.00
C ALA A 30 3.75 -8.61 -10.02
N THR A 31 2.84 -9.49 -9.63
CA THR A 31 1.62 -9.80 -10.41
C THR A 31 0.69 -8.59 -10.49
N VAL A 32 0.64 -7.77 -9.43
CA VAL A 32 -0.22 -6.60 -9.32
C VAL A 32 0.56 -5.46 -8.68
N ALA A 33 0.49 -4.28 -9.30
CA ALA A 33 1.07 -3.05 -8.77
C ALA A 33 0.03 -1.93 -8.73
N PHE A 34 0.12 -1.05 -7.73
CA PHE A 34 -0.76 0.10 -7.57
C PHE A 34 0.01 1.40 -7.82
N VAL A 35 -0.38 2.14 -8.85
CA VAL A 35 0.18 3.47 -9.15
C VAL A 35 -0.92 4.51 -9.05
N GLY A 36 -0.66 5.56 -8.27
CA GLY A 36 -1.57 6.70 -8.15
C GLY A 36 -1.24 7.76 -9.19
N MET A 37 -2.25 8.24 -9.92
CA MET A 37 -2.13 9.38 -10.85
C MET A 37 -2.90 10.59 -10.30
N PRO A 38 -2.26 11.48 -9.52
CA PRO A 38 -2.92 12.60 -8.86
C PRO A 38 -3.13 13.77 -9.84
N PHE A 39 -3.96 13.58 -10.86
CA PHE A 39 -4.23 14.58 -11.90
C PHE A 39 -5.72 14.79 -12.09
N ASP A 40 -6.17 16.05 -12.15
CA ASP A 40 -7.56 16.39 -12.43
C ASP A 40 -7.73 17.68 -13.26
N GLN A 41 -6.67 18.21 -13.90
CA GLN A 41 -6.75 19.46 -14.67
C GLN A 41 -7.63 19.36 -15.93
N GLY A 42 -8.01 18.15 -16.34
CA GLY A 42 -9.01 17.93 -17.40
C GLY A 42 -10.47 18.02 -16.93
N THR A 43 -10.72 18.24 -15.63
CA THR A 43 -12.07 18.27 -15.08
C THR A 43 -12.71 19.65 -15.25
N PHE A 44 -13.84 19.72 -15.94
CA PHE A 44 -14.73 20.89 -15.89
C PHE A 44 -15.80 20.66 -14.82
N GLY A 45 -15.77 21.41 -13.71
CA GLY A 45 -16.77 21.31 -12.65
C GLY A 45 -16.17 21.15 -11.25
N ARG A 46 -16.32 19.97 -10.64
CA ARG A 46 -15.94 19.70 -9.24
C ARG A 46 -14.50 19.13 -9.19
N PRO A 47 -13.46 19.94 -8.95
CA PRO A 47 -12.09 19.43 -8.80
C PRO A 47 -11.96 18.61 -7.51
N GLY A 48 -10.90 17.81 -7.43
CA GLY A 48 -10.58 17.03 -6.24
C GLY A 48 -10.15 15.59 -6.50
N ALA A 49 -10.31 15.07 -7.72
CA ALA A 49 -9.90 13.71 -8.05
C ALA A 49 -8.39 13.48 -7.83
N ARG A 50 -7.57 14.54 -7.91
CA ARG A 50 -6.13 14.47 -7.58
C ARG A 50 -5.84 14.01 -6.15
N PHE A 51 -6.78 14.19 -5.22
CA PHE A 51 -6.67 13.74 -3.83
C PHE A 51 -7.10 12.27 -3.65
N GLY A 52 -7.73 11.68 -4.66
CA GLY A 52 -8.24 10.32 -4.65
C GLY A 52 -7.17 9.24 -4.39
N PRO A 53 -6.01 9.24 -5.08
CA PRO A 53 -4.98 8.22 -4.85
C PRO A 53 -4.53 8.11 -3.39
N ASP A 54 -4.40 9.25 -2.73
CA ASP A 54 -4.01 9.35 -1.33
C ASP A 54 -5.15 8.92 -0.40
N ALA A 55 -6.38 9.36 -0.68
CA ALA A 55 -7.56 8.92 0.06
C ALA A 55 -7.79 7.40 -0.05
N VAL A 56 -7.52 6.79 -1.20
CA VAL A 56 -7.62 5.33 -1.39
C VAL A 56 -6.59 4.57 -0.54
N ARG A 57 -5.36 5.08 -0.43
CA ARG A 57 -4.34 4.50 0.48
C ARG A 57 -4.76 4.60 1.94
N ASP A 58 -5.41 5.70 2.32
CA ASP A 58 -5.89 5.94 3.69
C ASP A 58 -7.15 5.15 4.03
N ALA A 59 -8.04 4.90 3.06
CA ALA A 59 -9.31 4.19 3.25
C ALA A 59 -9.17 2.68 3.53
N ARG A 60 -7.96 2.22 3.85
CA ARG A 60 -7.56 0.82 4.04
C ARG A 60 -8.61 -0.01 4.80
N SER A 61 -9.35 -0.82 4.05
CA SER A 61 -10.21 -1.87 4.59
C SER A 61 -9.34 -3.10 4.78
N TYR A 62 -8.75 -3.23 5.97
CA TYR A 62 -8.22 -4.42 6.67
C TYR A 62 -6.95 -4.05 7.45
N SER A 63 -7.12 -3.75 8.74
CA SER A 63 -6.09 -3.96 9.75
C SER A 63 -6.78 -4.09 11.11
N TYR A 64 -7.49 -5.22 11.31
CA TYR A 64 -7.72 -5.74 12.66
C TYR A 64 -6.87 -6.97 12.98
N VAL A 65 -6.14 -7.55 12.01
CA VAL A 65 -5.20 -8.65 12.30
C VAL A 65 -3.99 -8.53 11.38
N GLY A 66 -2.82 -8.28 11.98
CA GLY A 66 -1.58 -8.12 11.23
C GLY A 66 -0.31 -8.13 12.08
N TYR A 67 -0.23 -8.99 13.11
CA TYR A 67 1.07 -9.41 13.70
C TYR A 67 1.19 -10.94 13.95
N GLY A 68 0.31 -11.76 13.37
CA GLY A 68 0.44 -13.22 13.48
C GLY A 68 -0.63 -13.98 12.72
N GLY A 69 -0.58 -14.00 11.38
CA GLY A 69 -1.62 -14.64 10.60
C GLY A 69 -1.16 -15.29 9.31
N MET A 70 -0.87 -14.52 8.26
CA MET A 70 -0.65 -15.10 6.93
C MET A 70 0.33 -14.24 6.12
N GLN A 71 1.62 -14.55 6.20
CA GLN A 71 2.49 -14.39 5.05
C GLN A 71 2.55 -15.79 4.44
N PHE A 72 1.87 -15.99 3.30
CA PHE A 72 2.18 -17.17 2.51
C PHE A 72 3.60 -16.94 1.99
N ASP A 73 4.50 -17.87 2.31
CA ASP A 73 5.77 -17.98 1.60
C ASP A 73 5.43 -18.03 0.10
N GLN A 74 5.96 -17.08 -0.67
CA GLN A 74 5.95 -17.15 -2.12
C GLN A 74 7.03 -18.15 -2.55
N GLU A 75 6.76 -19.45 -2.35
CA GLU A 75 7.40 -20.52 -3.11
C GLU A 75 6.35 -21.61 -3.37
N ALA A 76 5.80 -21.59 -4.59
CA ALA A 76 5.12 -22.69 -5.26
C ALA A 76 5.50 -22.66 -6.74
#